data_AF-A0A6B3CFP7-F1
#
_entry.id   AF-A0A6B3CFP7-F1
#
_cell.length_a   1.000
_cell.length_b   1.000
_cell.length_c   1.000
_cell.angle_alpha   90.00
_cell.angle_beta   90.00
_cell.angle_gamma   90.00
#
_symmetry.space_group_name_H-M   'P 1'
#
loop_
_entity.id
_entity.type
_entity.pdbx_description
1 polymer ?
#
loop_
_entity_poly.entity_id
_entity_poly.type
_entity_poly.pdbx_seq_one_letter_code
_entity_poly.pdbx_strand_id
1 'polypeptide(L)'
;AGRRLTASSSTGAYTPGNGNDGNKATYWESAGNALPQWLQADLGTSRRVDRVVLRLPDGWPARSQTLKIQASENGSDFTDLTAAQAYTFDAAGG
;
A
#
# COMPACT_ATOMS: atom_id res chain seq x y z
N ALA A 1 1.77 12.78 2.11
CA ALA A 1 1.74 13.02 0.67
C ALA A 1 3.13 13.39 0.17
N GLY A 2 3.55 12.86 -0.98
CA GLY A 2 4.75 13.33 -1.67
C GLY A 2 5.99 12.41 -1.65
N ARG A 3 5.91 11.21 -1.07
CA ARG A 3 6.95 10.17 -1.29
C ARG A 3 6.59 9.32 -2.49
N ARG A 4 7.59 8.98 -3.31
CA ARG A 4 7.41 8.17 -4.52
C ARG A 4 6.94 6.78 -4.12
N LEU A 5 5.84 6.36 -4.74
CA LEU A 5 5.35 4.99 -4.66
C LEU A 5 5.66 4.23 -5.95
N THR A 6 6.06 2.98 -5.81
CA THR A 6 6.18 1.99 -6.90
C THR A 6 5.35 0.77 -6.55
N ALA A 7 4.96 -0.04 -7.54
CA ALA A 7 4.17 -1.24 -7.31
C ALA A 7 4.60 -2.38 -8.23
N SER A 8 4.19 -3.60 -7.90
CA SER A 8 4.33 -4.77 -8.76
C SER A 8 3.62 -4.60 -10.11
N SER A 9 2.46 -3.96 -10.08
CA SER A 9 1.64 -3.69 -11.26
C SER A 9 0.65 -2.55 -10.99
N SER A 10 0.00 -2.05 -12.03
CA SER A 10 -1.17 -1.18 -11.90
C SER A 10 -2.10 -1.32 -13.10
N THR A 11 -3.39 -1.05 -12.92
CA THR A 11 -4.37 -1.04 -14.02
C THR A 11 -4.89 0.37 -14.33
N GLY A 12 -4.98 0.69 -15.63
CA GLY A 12 -5.54 1.95 -16.13
C GLY A 12 -4.96 3.20 -15.44
N ALA A 13 -5.85 4.04 -14.90
CA ALA A 13 -5.50 5.27 -14.21
C ALA A 13 -5.16 5.09 -12.71
N TYR A 14 -5.27 3.87 -12.17
CA TYR A 14 -5.09 3.57 -10.75
C TYR A 14 -3.62 3.29 -10.42
N THR A 15 -2.78 4.28 -10.72
CA THR A 15 -1.32 4.17 -10.61
C THR A 15 -0.83 4.21 -9.15
N PRO A 16 0.40 3.74 -8.86
CA PRO A 16 0.94 3.71 -7.48
C PRO A 16 0.93 5.08 -6.80
N GLY A 17 1.16 6.16 -7.56
CA GLY A 17 1.21 7.53 -7.03
C GLY A 17 -0.08 7.96 -6.31
N ASN A 18 -1.22 7.43 -6.74
CA ASN A 18 -2.52 7.72 -6.14
C ASN A 18 -2.60 7.26 -4.66
N GLY A 19 -1.82 6.26 -4.25
CA GLY A 19 -1.84 5.76 -2.87
C GLY A 19 -1.32 6.74 -1.81
N ASN A 20 -0.67 7.84 -2.21
CA ASN A 20 -0.11 8.84 -1.28
C ASN A 20 -0.22 10.27 -1.84
N ASP A 21 -1.20 10.54 -2.69
CA ASP A 21 -1.46 11.89 -3.24
C ASP A 21 -2.29 12.77 -2.29
N GLY A 22 -2.86 12.19 -1.24
CA GLY A 22 -3.70 12.88 -0.25
C GLY A 22 -5.17 12.99 -0.65
N ASN A 23 -5.52 12.64 -1.88
CA ASN A 23 -6.89 12.61 -2.37
C ASN A 23 -7.57 11.30 -1.91
N LYS A 24 -8.84 11.38 -1.52
CA LYS A 24 -9.64 10.24 -1.06
C LYS A 24 -10.43 9.58 -2.20
N ALA A 25 -10.51 10.24 -3.35
CA ALA A 25 -11.20 9.75 -4.54
C ALA A 25 -10.28 8.95 -5.49
N THR A 26 -8.97 8.97 -5.25
CA THR A 26 -7.96 8.26 -6.04
C THR A 26 -7.35 7.12 -5.23
N TYR A 27 -6.93 6.06 -5.93
CA TYR A 27 -6.32 4.89 -5.32
C TYR A 27 -5.39 4.16 -6.30
N TRP A 28 -4.56 3.27 -5.76
CA TRP A 28 -3.78 2.30 -6.53
C TRP A 28 -4.56 0.98 -6.63
N GLU A 29 -4.51 0.36 -7.80
CA GLU A 29 -5.09 -0.96 -8.06
C GLU A 29 -4.12 -1.80 -8.90
N SER A 30 -3.82 -3.01 -8.44
CA SER A 30 -2.99 -3.97 -9.18
C SER A 30 -3.64 -4.40 -10.49
N ALA A 31 -2.85 -4.77 -11.47
CA ALA A 31 -3.36 -5.36 -12.70
C ALA A 31 -3.76 -6.83 -12.49
N GLY A 32 -4.98 -7.16 -12.87
CA GLY A 32 -5.53 -8.51 -12.78
C GLY A 32 -5.78 -8.98 -11.35
N ASN A 33 -6.17 -10.26 -11.20
CA ASN A 33 -6.52 -10.88 -9.92
C ASN A 33 -5.42 -11.80 -9.38
N ALA A 34 -4.16 -11.57 -9.79
CA ALA A 34 -3.02 -12.37 -9.33
C ALA A 34 -2.46 -11.79 -8.03
N LEU A 35 -2.23 -12.65 -7.03
CA LEU A 35 -1.57 -12.30 -5.78
C LEU A 35 -0.28 -13.15 -5.62
N PRO A 36 0.74 -12.66 -4.88
CA PRO A 36 0.76 -11.39 -4.15
C PRO A 36 1.02 -10.17 -5.06
N GLN A 37 0.55 -9.01 -4.61
CA GLN A 37 0.86 -7.71 -5.20
C GLN A 37 1.46 -6.83 -4.11
N TRP A 38 2.31 -5.88 -4.49
CA TRP A 38 2.98 -5.00 -3.54
C TRP A 38 2.93 -3.54 -3.99
N LEU A 39 2.91 -2.65 -3.00
CA LEU A 39 3.08 -1.21 -3.13
C LEU A 39 4.21 -0.81 -2.17
N GLN A 40 5.22 -0.13 -2.70
CA GLN A 40 6.44 0.25 -2.00
C GLN A 40 6.55 1.76 -1.92
N ALA A 41 6.89 2.27 -0.73
CA ALA A 41 7.24 3.67 -0.52
C ALA A 41 8.75 3.84 -0.42
N ASP A 42 9.32 4.72 -1.25
CA ASP A 42 10.70 5.15 -1.11
C ASP A 42 10.80 6.29 -0.07
N LEU A 43 11.45 5.99 1.06
CA LEU A 43 11.66 6.93 2.16
C LEU A 43 12.90 7.82 1.97
N GLY A 44 13.69 7.60 0.91
CA GLY A 44 14.88 8.34 0.50
C GLY A 44 16.12 8.15 1.38
N THR A 45 15.95 7.86 2.67
CA THR A 45 17.02 7.49 3.61
C THR A 45 16.49 6.42 4.57
N SER A 46 17.36 5.73 5.30
CA SER A 46 16.91 4.88 6.42
C SER A 46 16.13 5.73 7.43
N ARG A 47 14.97 5.24 7.83
CA ARG A 47 14.02 5.90 8.74
C ARG A 47 13.37 4.84 9.62
N ARG A 48 13.20 5.15 10.90
CA ARG A 48 12.33 4.37 11.78
C ARG A 48 10.88 4.52 11.30
N VAL A 49 10.19 3.39 11.13
CA VAL A 49 8.78 3.34 10.75
C VAL A 49 7.96 2.90 11.95
N ASP A 50 7.11 3.80 12.45
CA ASP A 50 6.24 3.53 13.60
C ASP A 50 4.85 3.03 13.21
N ARG A 51 4.35 3.49 12.06
CA ARG A 51 2.97 3.24 11.64
C ARG A 51 2.85 3.29 10.12
N VAL A 52 2.14 2.30 9.58
CA VAL A 52 1.63 2.31 8.21
C VAL A 52 0.12 2.50 8.31
N VAL A 53 -0.43 3.44 7.53
CA VAL A 53 -1.87 3.67 7.46
C VAL A 53 -2.31 3.41 6.04
N LEU A 54 -3.27 2.51 5.88
CA LEU A 54 -3.95 2.24 4.62
C LEU A 54 -5.42 2.61 4.80
N ARG A 55 -6.09 2.94 3.71
CA ARG A 55 -7.53 3.26 3.72
C ARG A 55 -8.14 2.87 2.40
N LEU A 56 -9.45 2.61 2.41
CA LEU A 56 -10.22 2.53 1.18
C LEU A 56 -10.60 3.93 0.69
N PRO A 57 -10.91 4.09 -0.61
CA PRO A 57 -11.60 5.28 -1.09
C PRO A 57 -12.95 5.48 -0.39
N ASP A 58 -13.38 6.74 -0.29
CA ASP A 58 -14.65 7.08 0.36
C ASP A 58 -15.83 6.38 -0.35
N GLY A 59 -16.75 5.82 0.44
CA GLY A 59 -17.94 5.12 -0.06
C GLY A 59 -17.74 3.67 -0.49
N TRP A 60 -16.51 3.14 -0.42
CA TRP A 60 -16.27 1.72 -0.71
C TRP A 60 -16.81 0.81 0.40
N PRO A 61 -17.31 -0.40 0.05
CA PRO A 61 -17.76 -1.36 1.04
C PRO A 61 -16.58 -1.92 1.84
N ALA A 62 -16.85 -2.28 3.09
CA ALA A 62 -15.86 -2.93 3.95
C ALA A 62 -15.32 -4.22 3.32
N ARG A 63 -14.04 -4.51 3.57
CA ARG A 63 -13.37 -5.72 3.06
C ARG A 63 -12.22 -6.16 3.95
N SER A 64 -11.85 -7.42 3.82
CA SER A 64 -10.66 -7.99 4.44
C SER A 64 -9.55 -8.12 3.40
N GLN A 65 -8.33 -7.69 3.75
CA GLN A 65 -7.14 -7.97 2.95
C GLN A 65 -6.05 -8.58 3.82
N THR A 66 -5.41 -9.64 3.33
CA THR A 66 -4.25 -10.24 3.97
C THR A 66 -2.98 -9.51 3.56
N LEU A 67 -2.31 -8.88 4.52
CA LEU A 67 -1.13 -8.05 4.29
C LEU A 67 0.01 -8.48 5.21
N LYS A 68 1.23 -8.21 4.77
CA LYS A 68 2.42 -8.15 5.62
C LYS A 68 3.19 -6.88 5.28
N ILE A 69 3.92 -6.35 6.26
CA ILE A 69 4.82 -5.21 6.04
C ILE A 69 6.24 -5.74 5.88
N GLN A 70 6.95 -5.22 4.88
CA GLN A 70 8.36 -5.53 4.66
C GLN A 70 9.18 -4.23 4.64
N ALA A 71 10.45 -4.33 5.00
CA ALA A 71 11.42 -3.23 4.90
C ALA A 71 12.67 -3.68 4.15
N SER A 72 13.34 -2.70 3.53
CA SER A 72 14.58 -2.90 2.78
C SER A 72 15.47 -1.67 2.93
N GLU A 73 16.78 -1.88 3.01
CA GLU A 73 17.77 -0.80 2.99
C GLU A 73 18.34 -0.52 1.60
N ASN A 74 18.14 -1.43 0.64
CA ASN A 74 18.67 -1.34 -0.72
C ASN A 74 17.59 -1.30 -1.82
N GLY A 75 16.32 -1.46 -1.45
CA GLY A 75 15.19 -1.41 -2.37
C GLY A 75 14.97 -2.67 -3.21
N SER A 76 15.76 -3.74 -3.00
CA SER A 76 15.65 -5.02 -3.70
C SER A 76 15.49 -6.21 -2.77
N ASP A 77 16.18 -6.21 -1.63
CA ASP A 77 16.12 -7.28 -0.63
C ASP A 77 15.22 -6.85 0.52
N PHE A 78 14.10 -7.57 0.71
CA PHE A 78 13.07 -7.23 1.67
C PHE A 78 13.00 -8.24 2.80
N THR A 79 12.89 -7.73 4.04
CA THR A 79 12.66 -8.54 5.25
C THR A 79 11.27 -8.27 5.79
N ASP A 80 10.58 -9.33 6.20
CA ASP A 80 9.25 -9.24 6.83
C ASP A 80 9.38 -8.59 8.21
N LEU A 81 8.65 -7.50 8.43
CA LEU A 81 8.48 -6.86 9.74
C LEU A 81 7.28 -7.42 10.50
N THR A 82 6.30 -7.98 9.78
CA THR A 82 5.11 -8.62 10.34
C THR A 82 4.86 -9.95 9.64
N ALA A 83 4.17 -10.87 10.31
CA ALA A 83 3.55 -12.01 9.64
C ALA A 83 2.45 -11.52 8.68
N ALA A 84 2.09 -12.36 7.70
CA ALA A 84 0.91 -12.13 6.89
C ALA A 84 -0.35 -12.30 7.75
N GLN A 85 -1.19 -11.28 7.79
CA GLN A 85 -2.40 -11.25 8.60
C GLN A 85 -3.53 -10.54 7.85
N ALA A 86 -4.77 -10.99 8.08
CA ALA A 86 -5.97 -10.33 7.58
C ALA A 86 -6.25 -9.03 8.36
N TYR A 87 -6.46 -7.94 7.62
CA TYR A 87 -6.88 -6.64 8.13
C TYR A 87 -8.23 -6.28 7.51
N THR A 88 -9.17 -5.89 8.36
CA THR A 88 -10.47 -5.36 7.92
C THR A 88 -10.34 -3.86 7.69
N PHE A 89 -10.72 -3.43 6.50
CA PHE A 89 -10.85 -2.02 6.13
C PHE A 89 -12.32 -1.69 5.96
N ASP A 90 -12.76 -0.60 6.57
CA ASP A 90 -14.12 -0.08 6.40
C ASP A 90 -14.10 1.44 6.23
N ALA A 91 -15.26 2.03 5.93
CA ALA A 91 -15.38 3.47 5.67
C ALA A 91 -15.14 4.35 6.92
N ALA A 92 -15.05 3.75 8.11
CA ALA A 92 -14.90 4.45 9.39
C ALA A 92 -13.51 4.28 10.03
N GLY A 93 -12.75 3.26 9.64
CA GLY A 93 -11.44 2.94 10.19
C GLY A 93 -10.45 2.51 9.11
N GLY A 94 -9.39 3.31 8.96
CA GLY A 94 -8.14 2.83 8.35
C GLY A 94 -7.43 1.83 9.26
#